data_AF-A0A0K1F0F8-F1
#
_entry.id   AF-A0A0K1F0F8-F1
#
_cell.length_a   1.000
_cell.length_b   1.000
_cell.length_c   1.000
_cell.angle_alpha   90.00
_cell.angle_beta   90.00
_cell.angle_gamma   90.00
#
_symmetry.space_group_name_H-M   'P 1'
#
loop_
_entity.id
_entity.type
_entity.pdbx_description
1 polymer ?
#
loop_
_entity_poly.entity_id
_entity_poly.type
_entity_poly.pdbx_seq_one_letter_code
_entity_poly.pdbx_strand_id
1 'polypeptide(L)'
;MAGFFVVLLGFWFLLALVAIGFILAGIIVSAVFAAGARGRAARGENLGAKKAIPIVLFILGLIPLTLVIGAVIFIAVLDAPYKAQRDISDRAYAYVHSHDAEGLARMLDSQPGVAVGDPSDQRAVSLGQSLLDLAIKEDDPSTAKVLLDRGVTPDGNDLRAACNWEDGGASGPHAESTLQSGKDTYNPQLVSVLLDAGAPAGEPTDRPPINSFVVSMCGNGIDDTDMAILRRMLQQGASISAVDGGGWRAIDRFNEVLGWGWGKRALAGQDDKVAEVQELLTPKG
;
A
#
# COMPACT_ATOMS: atom_id res chain seq x y z
N MET A 1 14.55 -16.50 6.27
CA MET A 1 14.60 -15.25 7.07
C MET A 1 14.31 -15.50 8.56
N ALA A 2 13.21 -16.18 8.92
CA ALA A 2 12.86 -16.43 10.34
C ALA A 2 13.93 -17.21 11.15
N GLY A 3 14.56 -18.24 10.57
CA GLY A 3 15.59 -19.03 11.26
C GLY A 3 16.85 -18.26 11.64
N PHE A 4 17.25 -17.28 10.83
CA PHE A 4 18.41 -16.42 11.11
C PHE A 4 18.15 -15.47 12.30
N PHE A 5 16.95 -14.89 12.36
CA PHE A 5 16.52 -14.03 13.46
C PHE A 5 16.48 -14.76 14.80
N VAL A 6 15.99 -16.01 14.82
CA VAL A 6 15.93 -16.83 16.05
C VAL A 6 17.33 -17.14 16.58
N VAL A 7 18.27 -17.49 15.69
CA VAL A 7 19.67 -17.75 16.06
C VAL A 7 20.36 -16.49 16.59
N LEU A 8 20.13 -15.34 15.96
CA LEU A 8 20.69 -14.06 16.38
C LEU A 8 20.14 -13.64 17.76
N LEU A 9 18.84 -13.79 18.00
CA LEU A 9 18.21 -13.49 19.28
C LEU A 9 18.75 -14.39 20.40
N GLY A 10 18.91 -15.69 20.10
CA GLY A 10 19.50 -16.65 21.03
C GLY A 10 20.94 -16.33 21.40
N PHE A 11 21.74 -15.85 20.44
CA PHE A 11 23.11 -15.40 20.69
C PHE A 11 23.17 -14.21 21.65
N TRP A 12 22.36 -13.16 21.41
CA TRP A 12 22.30 -11.99 22.29
C TRP A 12 21.81 -12.33 23.70
N PHE A 13 20.82 -13.23 23.81
CA PHE A 13 20.32 -13.71 25.10
C PHE A 13 21.40 -14.48 25.88
N LEU A 14 22.13 -15.38 25.22
CA LEU A 14 23.21 -16.14 25.85
C LEU A 14 24.35 -15.22 26.30
N LEU A 15 24.70 -14.22 25.49
CA LEU A 15 25.73 -13.24 25.83
C LEU A 15 25.34 -12.38 27.04
N ALA A 16 24.05 -12.05 27.18
CA ALA A 16 23.51 -11.38 28.37
C ALA A 16 23.60 -12.26 29.62
N LEU A 17 23.25 -13.55 29.53
CA LEU A 17 23.36 -14.49 30.65
C LEU A 17 24.81 -14.66 31.12
N VAL A 18 25.74 -14.79 30.16
CA VAL A 18 27.18 -14.88 30.45
C VAL A 18 27.68 -13.61 31.15
N ALA A 19 27.29 -12.43 30.64
CA ALA A 19 27.63 -11.14 31.24
C ALA A 19 27.14 -11.01 32.69
N ILE A 20 25.88 -11.36 32.94
CA ILE A 20 25.28 -11.36 34.29
C ILE A 20 26.02 -12.33 35.21
N GLY A 21 26.37 -13.52 34.71
CA GLY A 21 27.15 -14.51 35.45
C GLY A 21 28.52 -13.97 35.91
N PHE A 22 29.23 -13.27 35.03
CA PHE A 22 30.51 -12.63 35.37
C PHE A 22 30.36 -11.51 36.40
N ILE A 23 29.30 -10.70 36.30
CA ILE A 23 29.00 -9.63 37.27
C ILE A 23 28.68 -10.23 38.65
N LEU A 24 27.83 -11.25 38.71
CA LEU A 24 27.49 -11.94 39.96
C LEU A 24 28.72 -12.61 40.59
N ALA A 25 29.55 -13.28 39.78
CA ALA A 25 30.82 -13.83 40.25
C ALA A 25 31.74 -12.74 40.79
N GLY A 26 31.84 -11.59 40.11
CA GLY A 26 32.60 -10.42 40.57
C GLY A 26 32.11 -9.89 41.92
N ILE A 27 30.78 -9.81 42.12
CA ILE A 27 30.15 -9.38 43.38
C ILE A 27 30.46 -10.38 44.51
N ILE A 28 30.27 -11.67 44.28
CA ILE A 28 30.50 -12.74 45.27
C ILE A 28 31.97 -12.74 45.68
N VAL A 29 32.89 -12.72 44.71
CA VAL A 29 34.33 -12.67 44.95
C VAL A 29 34.69 -11.43 45.77
N SER A 30 34.17 -10.25 45.38
CA SER A 30 34.41 -9.00 46.13
C SER A 30 33.92 -9.07 47.57
N ALA A 31 32.74 -9.65 47.82
CA ALA A 31 32.17 -9.82 49.17
C ALA A 31 33.02 -10.78 50.03
N VAL A 32 33.48 -11.90 49.48
CA VAL A 32 34.38 -12.84 50.16
C VAL A 32 35.73 -12.20 50.47
N PHE A 33 36.29 -11.43 49.52
CA PHE A 33 37.50 -10.64 49.76
C PHE A 33 37.28 -9.60 50.85
N ALA A 34 36.12 -8.94 50.92
CA ALA A 34 35.84 -7.97 51.98
C ALA A 34 35.71 -8.64 53.37
N ALA A 35 34.98 -9.75 53.47
CA ALA A 35 34.78 -10.49 54.72
C ALA A 35 36.10 -11.08 55.27
N GLY A 36 36.96 -11.60 54.40
CA GLY A 36 38.27 -12.14 54.79
C GLY A 36 39.37 -11.10 55.02
N ALA A 37 39.11 -9.80 54.82
CA ALA A 37 40.14 -8.75 54.87
C ALA A 37 40.76 -8.60 56.27
N ARG A 38 39.95 -8.65 57.33
CA ARG A 38 40.41 -8.49 58.72
C ARG A 38 41.33 -9.64 59.17
N GLY A 39 40.99 -10.88 58.82
CA GLY A 39 41.78 -12.07 59.18
C GLY A 39 43.13 -12.16 58.42
N ARG A 40 43.20 -11.61 57.21
CA ARG A 40 44.45 -11.59 56.41
C ARG A 40 45.39 -10.45 56.78
N ALA A 41 44.85 -9.29 57.15
CA ALA A 41 45.63 -8.19 57.71
C ALA A 41 46.36 -8.63 58.99
N ALA A 42 45.72 -9.45 59.84
CA ALA A 42 46.34 -10.03 61.04
C ALA A 42 47.46 -11.05 60.74
N ARG A 43 47.50 -11.64 59.53
CA ARG A 43 48.54 -12.59 59.09
C ARG A 43 49.65 -11.94 58.25
N GLY A 44 49.61 -10.63 58.04
CA GLY A 44 50.60 -9.90 57.22
C GLY A 44 50.55 -10.25 55.72
N GLU A 45 49.47 -10.87 55.25
CA GLU A 45 49.39 -11.45 53.91
C GLU A 45 49.08 -10.37 52.86
N ASN A 46 50.03 -10.09 51.97
CA ASN A 46 49.84 -9.11 50.90
C ASN A 46 49.17 -9.72 49.68
N LEU A 47 48.07 -9.08 49.27
CA LEU A 47 47.15 -9.57 48.25
C LEU A 47 47.66 -9.52 46.79
N GLY A 48 48.75 -8.82 46.52
CA GLY A 48 49.39 -8.73 45.20
C GLY A 48 48.40 -8.56 44.04
N ALA A 49 48.63 -9.27 42.94
CA ALA A 49 47.78 -9.26 41.75
C ALA A 49 46.36 -9.84 41.96
N LYS A 50 46.09 -10.55 43.06
CA LYS A 50 44.78 -11.18 43.32
C LYS A 50 43.66 -10.15 43.56
N LYS A 51 44.00 -8.89 43.86
CA LYS A 51 43.03 -7.78 43.93
C LYS A 51 42.39 -7.45 42.58
N ALA A 52 43.05 -7.79 41.47
CA ALA A 52 42.56 -7.52 40.12
C ALA A 52 41.46 -8.49 39.68
N ILE A 53 41.32 -9.67 40.32
CA ILE A 53 40.34 -10.71 39.95
C ILE A 53 38.90 -10.16 39.88
N PRO A 54 38.35 -9.51 40.92
CA PRO A 54 37.00 -8.94 40.82
C PRO A 54 36.88 -7.85 39.75
N ILE A 55 37.92 -7.03 39.57
CA ILE A 55 37.94 -5.96 38.54
C ILE A 55 37.86 -6.58 37.13
N VAL A 56 38.62 -7.63 36.86
CA VAL A 56 38.61 -8.35 35.58
C VAL A 56 37.24 -9.00 35.34
N LEU A 57 36.62 -9.61 36.36
CA LEU A 57 35.28 -10.19 36.26
C LEU A 57 34.22 -9.13 35.94
N PHE A 58 34.31 -7.94 36.57
CA PHE A 58 33.42 -6.84 36.24
C PHE A 58 33.63 -6.32 34.81
N ILE A 59 34.87 -6.20 34.34
CA ILE A 59 35.16 -5.77 32.95
C ILE A 59 34.60 -6.80 31.95
N LEU A 60 34.84 -8.09 32.19
CA LEU A 60 34.34 -9.18 31.35
C LEU A 60 32.82 -9.30 31.35
N GLY A 61 32.14 -8.83 32.41
CA GLY A 61 30.69 -8.77 32.46
C GLY A 61 30.10 -7.49 31.86
N LEU A 62 30.69 -6.33 32.13
CA LEU A 62 30.16 -5.02 31.73
C LEU A 62 30.28 -4.77 30.22
N ILE A 63 31.41 -5.13 29.59
CA ILE A 63 31.60 -4.96 28.14
C ILE A 63 30.49 -5.67 27.34
N PRO A 64 30.28 -6.99 27.49
CA PRO A 64 29.20 -7.67 26.76
C PRO A 64 27.81 -7.17 27.14
N LEU A 65 27.56 -6.80 28.41
CA LEU A 65 26.28 -6.22 28.81
C LEU A 65 25.99 -4.89 28.10
N THR A 66 26.99 -4.01 28.00
CA THR A 66 26.85 -2.74 27.26
C THR A 66 26.60 -2.95 25.77
N LEU A 67 27.19 -3.98 25.16
CA LEU A 67 26.93 -4.34 23.77
C LEU A 67 25.50 -4.87 23.57
N VAL A 68 24.99 -5.71 24.48
CA VAL A 68 23.59 -6.18 24.43
C VAL A 68 22.63 -5.00 24.56
N ILE A 69 22.83 -4.13 25.55
CA ILE A 69 21.97 -2.96 25.79
C ILE A 69 22.03 -2.03 24.57
N GLY A 70 23.22 -1.76 24.03
CA GLY A 70 23.40 -0.95 22.82
C GLY A 70 22.69 -1.54 21.61
N ALA A 71 22.77 -2.86 21.40
CA ALA A 71 22.09 -3.54 20.31
C ALA A 71 20.55 -3.50 20.47
N VAL A 72 20.03 -3.70 21.68
CA VAL A 72 18.58 -3.62 21.96
C VAL A 72 18.06 -2.20 21.72
N ILE A 73 18.77 -1.18 22.22
CA ILE A 73 18.41 0.23 21.99
C ILE A 73 18.45 0.54 20.49
N PHE A 74 19.50 0.10 19.79
CA PHE A 74 19.64 0.31 18.34
C PHE A 74 18.49 -0.33 17.56
N ILE A 75 18.14 -1.58 17.87
CA ILE A 75 16.99 -2.27 17.26
C ILE A 75 15.68 -1.52 17.57
N ALA A 76 15.46 -1.10 18.81
CA ALA A 76 14.25 -0.38 19.20
C ALA A 76 14.13 0.99 18.50
N VAL A 77 15.25 1.71 18.35
CA VAL A 77 15.31 2.99 17.62
C VAL A 77 15.02 2.79 16.14
N LEU A 78 15.51 1.70 15.54
CA LEU A 78 15.20 1.37 14.15
C LEU A 78 13.77 0.86 13.95
N ASP A 79 13.19 0.15 14.91
CA ASP A 79 11.84 -0.46 14.84
C ASP A 79 10.70 0.56 15.09
N ALA A 80 10.96 1.63 15.84
CA ALA A 80 9.99 2.69 16.12
C ALA A 80 9.37 3.34 14.86
N PRO A 81 10.13 3.77 13.83
CA PRO A 81 9.54 4.33 12.62
C PRO A 81 8.69 3.29 11.85
N TYR A 82 9.10 2.03 11.82
CA TYR A 82 8.31 0.96 11.16
C TYR A 82 6.97 0.72 11.84
N LYS A 83 6.94 0.68 13.18
CA LYS A 83 5.68 0.54 13.94
C LYS A 83 4.76 1.73 13.74
N ALA A 84 5.31 2.95 13.73
CA ALA A 84 4.54 4.15 13.47
C ALA A 84 3.91 4.11 12.07
N GLN A 85 4.69 3.81 11.03
CA GLN A 85 4.21 3.71 9.64
C GLN A 85 3.08 2.68 9.50
N ARG A 86 3.21 1.53 10.16
CA ARG A 86 2.17 0.48 10.15
C ARG A 86 0.86 0.96 10.78
N ASP A 87 0.91 1.63 11.92
CA ASP A 87 -0.30 2.15 12.59
C ASP A 87 -1.01 3.23 11.74
N ILE A 88 -0.23 4.04 11.02
CA ILE A 88 -0.78 5.07 10.12
C ILE A 88 -1.44 4.42 8.90
N SER A 89 -0.80 3.40 8.32
CA SER A 89 -1.38 2.61 7.24
C SER A 89 -2.71 1.97 7.67
N ASP A 90 -2.80 1.35 8.86
CA ASP A 90 -4.07 0.78 9.37
C ASP A 90 -5.21 1.81 9.40
N ARG A 91 -4.89 3.00 9.92
CA ARG A 91 -5.87 4.09 10.01
C ARG A 91 -6.26 4.59 8.62
N ALA A 92 -5.32 4.69 7.69
CA ALA A 92 -5.61 5.06 6.31
C ALA A 92 -6.60 4.09 5.65
N TYR A 93 -6.36 2.78 5.76
CA TYR A 93 -7.26 1.74 5.25
C TYR A 93 -8.65 1.82 5.91
N ALA A 94 -8.72 2.08 7.22
CA ALA A 94 -9.98 2.25 7.93
C ALA A 94 -10.77 3.48 7.45
N TYR A 95 -10.09 4.60 7.14
CA TYR A 95 -10.75 5.79 6.60
C TYR A 95 -11.30 5.57 5.19
N VAL A 96 -10.55 4.87 4.32
CA VAL A 96 -11.05 4.50 2.99
C VAL A 96 -12.27 3.59 3.08
N HIS A 97 -12.22 2.55 3.92
CA HIS A 97 -13.35 1.63 4.09
C HIS A 97 -14.59 2.26 4.75
N SER A 98 -14.41 3.36 5.49
CA SER A 98 -15.52 4.14 6.07
C SER A 98 -15.96 5.32 5.20
N HIS A 99 -15.37 5.49 4.01
CA HIS A 99 -15.62 6.60 3.09
C HIS A 99 -15.40 7.99 3.73
N ASP A 100 -14.52 8.09 4.73
CA ASP A 100 -14.24 9.33 5.46
C ASP A 100 -13.03 10.07 4.85
N ALA A 101 -13.28 10.73 3.72
CA ALA A 101 -12.28 11.52 3.01
C ALA A 101 -11.70 12.66 3.86
N GLU A 102 -12.51 13.30 4.72
CA GLU A 102 -12.05 14.38 5.60
C GLU A 102 -11.18 13.85 6.74
N GLY A 103 -11.52 12.70 7.31
CA GLY A 103 -10.70 11.98 8.29
C GLY A 103 -9.37 11.55 7.69
N LEU A 104 -9.39 10.98 6.48
CA LEU A 104 -8.19 10.61 5.74
C LEU A 104 -7.30 11.84 5.48
N ALA A 105 -7.87 12.93 4.97
CA ALA A 105 -7.12 14.16 4.70
C ALA A 105 -6.46 14.72 5.97
N ARG A 106 -7.22 14.85 7.07
CA ARG A 106 -6.69 15.33 8.37
C ARG A 106 -5.59 14.43 8.92
N MET A 107 -5.75 13.11 8.78
CA MET A 107 -4.73 12.15 9.21
C MET A 107 -3.44 12.34 8.41
N LEU A 108 -3.53 12.42 7.08
CA LEU A 108 -2.36 12.60 6.21
C LEU A 108 -1.67 13.95 6.45
N ASP A 109 -2.43 15.02 6.67
CA ASP A 109 -1.88 16.37 6.95
C ASP A 109 -1.12 16.41 8.29
N SER A 110 -1.56 15.62 9.26
CA SER A 110 -0.87 15.49 10.55
C SER A 110 0.42 14.65 10.48
N GLN A 111 0.71 14.03 9.32
CA GLN A 111 1.74 13.00 9.14
C GLN A 111 2.55 13.22 7.83
N PRO A 112 3.19 14.39 7.61
CA PRO A 112 3.78 14.77 6.31
C PRO A 112 5.00 13.94 5.88
N GLY A 113 5.53 13.08 6.74
CA GLY A 113 6.69 12.22 6.45
C GLY A 113 6.35 10.81 5.99
N VAL A 114 5.05 10.47 5.86
CA VAL A 114 4.61 9.11 5.51
C VAL A 114 4.32 9.07 4.01
N ALA A 115 5.12 8.30 3.27
CA ALA A 115 4.83 7.99 1.88
C ALA A 115 3.66 7.00 1.84
N VAL A 116 2.43 7.53 1.74
CA VAL A 116 1.23 6.73 1.57
C VAL A 116 1.13 6.36 0.09
N GLY A 117 1.01 5.06 -0.20
CA GLY A 117 1.01 4.56 -1.59
C GLY A 117 2.40 4.27 -2.19
N ASP A 118 3.45 4.24 -1.38
CA ASP A 118 4.76 3.74 -1.82
C ASP A 118 4.65 2.23 -2.11
N PRO A 119 5.06 1.72 -3.28
CA PRO A 119 5.09 0.28 -3.58
C PRO A 119 5.99 -0.54 -2.63
N SER A 120 6.81 0.13 -1.80
CA SER A 120 7.55 -0.49 -0.70
C SER A 120 6.76 -0.62 0.62
N ASP A 121 5.50 -0.18 0.68
CA ASP A 121 4.63 -0.42 1.83
C ASP A 121 4.37 -1.92 1.98
N GLN A 122 5.00 -2.53 3.00
CA GLN A 122 4.82 -3.94 3.34
C GLN A 122 3.35 -4.32 3.54
N ARG A 123 2.46 -3.38 3.89
CA ARG A 123 1.02 -3.62 3.98
C ARG A 123 0.37 -3.78 2.61
N ALA A 124 0.64 -2.88 1.67
CA ALA A 124 0.19 -3.04 0.28
C ALA A 124 0.69 -4.37 -0.30
N VAL A 125 1.93 -4.76 0.04
CA VAL A 125 2.49 -6.08 -0.31
C VAL A 125 1.79 -7.25 0.42
N SER A 126 1.41 -7.09 1.70
CA SER A 126 0.76 -8.14 2.49
C SER A 126 -0.72 -8.34 2.17
N LEU A 127 -1.41 -7.26 1.81
CA LEU A 127 -2.82 -7.25 1.40
C LEU A 127 -2.95 -7.50 -0.11
N GLY A 128 -1.86 -7.32 -0.86
CA GLY A 128 -1.85 -7.38 -2.32
C GLY A 128 -2.65 -6.25 -2.98
N GLN A 129 -2.90 -5.15 -2.28
CA GLN A 129 -3.80 -4.08 -2.71
C GLN A 129 -3.34 -2.72 -2.17
N SER A 130 -3.20 -1.73 -3.06
CA SER A 130 -2.87 -0.34 -2.69
C SER A 130 -4.08 0.37 -2.05
N LEU A 131 -3.85 1.50 -1.37
CA LEU A 131 -4.95 2.33 -0.85
C LEU A 131 -5.80 2.94 -1.97
N LEU A 132 -5.18 3.27 -3.12
CA LEU A 132 -5.89 3.77 -4.28
C LEU A 132 -6.76 2.66 -4.90
N ASP A 133 -6.22 1.44 -5.02
CA ASP A 133 -6.97 0.27 -5.48
C ASP A 133 -8.19 0.02 -4.59
N LEU A 134 -8.05 0.22 -3.27
CA LEU A 134 -9.17 0.08 -2.34
C LEU A 134 -10.21 1.18 -2.54
N ALA A 135 -9.81 2.44 -2.67
CA ALA A 135 -10.73 3.54 -2.94
C ALA A 135 -11.51 3.32 -4.25
N ILE A 136 -10.83 2.80 -5.29
CA ILE A 136 -11.45 2.43 -6.57
C ILE A 136 -12.44 1.27 -6.38
N LYS A 137 -12.07 0.24 -5.62
CA LYS A 137 -12.93 -0.91 -5.34
C LYS A 137 -14.19 -0.53 -4.55
N GLU A 138 -14.06 0.41 -3.62
CA GLU A 138 -15.16 0.93 -2.81
C GLU A 138 -15.98 2.02 -3.55
N ASP A 139 -15.66 2.31 -4.82
CA ASP A 139 -16.30 3.32 -5.66
C ASP A 139 -16.34 4.75 -5.04
N ASP A 140 -15.25 5.13 -4.37
CA ASP A 140 -15.18 6.38 -3.60
C ASP A 140 -14.26 7.43 -4.27
N PRO A 141 -14.82 8.34 -5.08
CA PRO A 141 -14.05 9.40 -5.72
C PRO A 141 -13.44 10.38 -4.72
N SER A 142 -14.02 10.53 -3.53
CA SER A 142 -13.59 11.52 -2.55
C SER A 142 -12.31 11.08 -1.85
N THR A 143 -12.24 9.83 -1.39
CA THR A 143 -11.01 9.28 -0.80
C THR A 143 -9.94 9.06 -1.86
N ALA A 144 -10.29 8.64 -3.07
CA ALA A 144 -9.36 8.56 -4.20
C ALA A 144 -8.71 9.93 -4.48
N LYS A 145 -9.52 11.00 -4.56
CA LYS A 145 -9.01 12.36 -4.76
C LYS A 145 -8.04 12.79 -3.66
N VAL A 146 -8.34 12.49 -2.40
CA VAL A 146 -7.46 12.83 -1.26
C VAL A 146 -6.09 12.18 -1.37
N LEU A 147 -6.04 10.92 -1.85
CA LEU A 147 -4.80 10.17 -2.09
C LEU A 147 -4.00 10.76 -3.25
N LEU A 148 -4.67 11.03 -4.38
CA LEU A 148 -4.06 11.58 -5.60
C LEU A 148 -3.52 13.01 -5.37
N ASP A 149 -4.27 13.87 -4.69
CA ASP A 149 -3.84 15.24 -4.31
C ASP A 149 -2.56 15.24 -3.44
N ARG A 150 -2.25 14.11 -2.80
CA ARG A 150 -1.07 13.92 -1.93
C ARG A 150 0.04 13.11 -2.58
N GLY A 151 0.00 12.95 -3.90
CA GLY A 151 1.12 12.43 -4.70
C GLY A 151 1.09 10.94 -4.96
N VAL A 152 0.00 10.23 -4.61
CA VAL A 152 -0.22 8.88 -5.14
C VAL A 152 -0.37 9.00 -6.65
N THR A 153 0.47 8.29 -7.40
CA THR A 153 0.47 8.33 -8.87
C THR A 153 -0.43 7.20 -9.38
N PRO A 154 -1.51 7.50 -10.11
CA PRO A 154 -2.37 6.48 -10.70
C PRO A 154 -1.71 5.85 -11.93
N ASP A 155 -2.03 4.59 -12.20
CA ASP A 155 -1.61 3.87 -13.40
C ASP A 155 -2.78 3.53 -14.34
N GLY A 156 -2.48 2.84 -15.45
CA GLY A 156 -3.49 2.47 -16.44
C GLY A 156 -4.43 1.38 -15.94
N ASN A 157 -4.01 0.56 -14.98
CA ASN A 157 -4.85 -0.45 -14.34
C ASN A 157 -5.84 0.19 -13.37
N ASP A 158 -5.48 1.27 -12.68
CA ASP A 158 -6.39 2.04 -11.83
C ASP A 158 -7.55 2.62 -12.67
N LEU A 159 -7.20 3.32 -13.76
CA LEU A 159 -8.19 3.89 -14.68
C LEU A 159 -9.03 2.79 -15.34
N ARG A 160 -8.39 1.69 -15.73
CA ARG A 160 -9.11 0.50 -16.21
C ARG A 160 -10.09 0.04 -15.15
N ALA A 161 -9.66 -0.22 -13.92
CA ALA A 161 -10.49 -0.75 -12.85
C ALA A 161 -11.71 0.13 -12.53
N ALA A 162 -11.54 1.46 -12.53
CA ALA A 162 -12.64 2.41 -12.37
C ALA A 162 -13.65 2.37 -13.54
N CYS A 163 -13.19 2.02 -14.74
CA CYS A 163 -14.04 1.80 -15.93
C CYS A 163 -14.51 0.35 -16.08
N ASN A 164 -13.89 -0.60 -15.37
CA ASN A 164 -13.95 -2.02 -15.70
C ASN A 164 -15.12 -2.70 -15.02
N TRP A 165 -15.94 -3.29 -15.88
CA TRP A 165 -16.89 -4.33 -15.58
C TRP A 165 -16.19 -5.70 -15.71
N GLU A 166 -16.39 -6.62 -14.76
CA GLU A 166 -15.95 -8.01 -14.92
C GLU A 166 -17.15 -8.94 -15.16
N ASP A 167 -17.17 -9.53 -16.36
CA ASP A 167 -17.99 -10.68 -16.71
C ASP A 167 -17.58 -11.88 -15.83
N GLY A 168 -18.50 -12.44 -15.06
CA GLY A 168 -18.20 -13.61 -14.23
C GLY A 168 -17.65 -13.29 -12.82
N GLY A 169 -18.43 -12.55 -12.04
CA GLY A 169 -18.48 -12.65 -10.58
C GLY A 169 -17.15 -12.66 -9.80
N ALA A 170 -16.48 -11.52 -9.66
CA ALA A 170 -15.84 -11.11 -8.41
C ALA A 170 -15.35 -9.65 -8.40
N SER A 171 -15.65 -8.94 -7.31
CA SER A 171 -14.83 -7.87 -6.67
C SER A 171 -14.67 -6.48 -7.29
N GLY A 172 -15.45 -6.09 -8.29
CA GLY A 172 -15.67 -4.66 -8.63
C GLY A 172 -16.99 -4.12 -8.03
N PRO A 173 -17.15 -2.79 -7.86
CA PRO A 173 -18.38 -2.19 -7.32
C PRO A 173 -19.60 -2.36 -8.24
N HIS A 174 -19.38 -2.61 -9.53
CA HIS A 174 -20.43 -2.79 -10.54
C HIS A 174 -20.46 -4.23 -11.05
N ALA A 175 -21.29 -5.06 -10.41
CA ALA A 175 -21.50 -6.47 -10.79
C ALA A 175 -22.41 -6.63 -12.04
N GLU A 176 -22.40 -7.81 -12.65
CA GLU A 176 -23.19 -8.15 -13.86
C GLU A 176 -24.69 -7.77 -13.79
N SER A 177 -25.28 -7.73 -12.59
CA SER A 177 -26.69 -7.38 -12.37
C SER A 177 -27.02 -5.91 -12.63
N THR A 178 -26.10 -4.96 -12.41
CA THR A 178 -26.34 -3.52 -12.65
C THR A 178 -26.41 -3.19 -14.14
N LEU A 179 -25.63 -3.90 -14.96
CA LEU A 179 -25.58 -3.69 -16.42
C LEU A 179 -26.81 -4.24 -17.16
N GLN A 180 -27.36 -5.39 -16.74
CA GLN A 180 -28.66 -5.86 -17.28
C GLN A 180 -29.81 -4.90 -16.97
N SER A 181 -29.69 -4.17 -15.85
CA SER A 181 -30.62 -3.11 -15.46
C SER A 181 -30.35 -1.77 -16.17
N GLY A 182 -29.19 -1.62 -16.82
CA GLY A 182 -28.78 -0.40 -17.53
C GLY A 182 -28.64 0.80 -16.59
N LYS A 183 -28.09 0.58 -15.38
CA LYS A 183 -27.86 1.63 -14.39
C LYS A 183 -26.59 1.36 -13.61
N ASP A 184 -25.89 2.44 -13.27
CA ASP A 184 -24.74 2.47 -12.36
C ASP A 184 -23.66 1.45 -12.75
N THR A 185 -23.26 1.49 -14.02
CA THR A 185 -22.24 0.59 -14.60
C THR A 185 -20.82 1.08 -14.38
N TYR A 186 -20.66 2.36 -14.05
CA TYR A 186 -19.43 2.96 -13.55
C TYR A 186 -19.72 4.32 -12.89
N ASN A 187 -18.74 4.88 -12.19
CA ASN A 187 -18.80 6.19 -11.54
C ASN A 187 -18.01 7.26 -12.32
N PRO A 188 -18.69 8.19 -13.01
CA PRO A 188 -18.03 9.24 -13.82
C PRO A 188 -17.11 10.15 -13.00
N GLN A 189 -17.42 10.40 -11.73
CA GLN A 189 -16.61 11.23 -10.85
C GLN A 189 -15.28 10.55 -10.52
N LEU A 190 -15.28 9.24 -10.26
CA LEU A 190 -14.07 8.47 -9.99
C LEU A 190 -13.14 8.44 -11.21
N VAL A 191 -13.69 8.16 -12.39
CA VAL A 191 -12.93 8.19 -13.65
C VAL A 191 -12.36 9.59 -13.92
N SER A 192 -13.16 10.63 -13.70
CA SER A 192 -12.71 12.02 -13.88
C SER A 192 -11.56 12.37 -12.95
N VAL A 193 -11.64 11.98 -11.66
CA VAL A 193 -10.59 12.20 -10.66
C VAL A 193 -9.28 11.52 -11.05
N LEU A 194 -9.34 10.27 -11.56
CA LEU A 194 -8.15 9.56 -12.03
C LEU A 194 -7.54 10.22 -13.27
N LEU A 195 -8.37 10.64 -14.23
CA LEU A 195 -7.91 11.36 -15.42
C LEU A 195 -7.32 12.74 -15.08
N ASP A 196 -7.90 13.46 -14.11
CA ASP A 196 -7.38 14.72 -13.59
C ASP A 196 -6.00 14.56 -12.96
N ALA A 197 -5.78 13.44 -12.26
CA ALA A 197 -4.50 13.07 -11.68
C ALA A 197 -3.49 12.52 -12.70
N GLY A 198 -3.86 12.40 -13.98
CA GLY A 198 -2.97 11.98 -15.06
C GLY A 198 -2.85 10.47 -15.26
N ALA A 199 -3.86 9.69 -14.82
CA ALA A 199 -3.87 8.25 -15.06
C ALA A 199 -3.76 7.95 -16.57
N PRO A 200 -2.82 7.09 -17.01
CA PRO A 200 -2.57 6.87 -18.42
C PRO A 200 -3.73 6.09 -19.07
N ALA A 201 -4.38 6.72 -20.03
CA ALA A 201 -5.48 6.11 -20.79
C ALA A 201 -5.01 5.18 -21.93
N GLY A 202 -3.71 5.16 -22.23
CA GLY A 202 -3.15 4.57 -23.45
C GLY A 202 -2.13 3.45 -23.30
N GLU A 203 -1.79 3.01 -22.07
CA GLU A 203 -0.85 1.89 -21.96
C GLU A 203 -1.47 0.58 -22.44
N PRO A 204 -0.74 -0.22 -23.25
CA PRO A 204 -1.22 -1.48 -23.77
C PRO A 204 -1.19 -2.53 -22.67
N THR A 205 -2.27 -2.59 -21.90
CA THR A 205 -2.62 -3.76 -21.12
C THR A 205 -3.42 -4.72 -22.01
N ASP A 206 -3.61 -5.97 -21.59
CA ASP A 206 -4.51 -6.92 -22.26
C ASP A 206 -5.97 -6.38 -22.35
N ARG A 207 -6.29 -5.27 -21.69
CA ARG A 207 -7.60 -4.61 -21.69
C ARG A 207 -7.43 -3.09 -21.57
N PRO A 208 -7.23 -2.36 -22.69
CA PRO A 208 -7.06 -0.90 -22.66
C PRO A 208 -8.21 -0.20 -21.92
N PRO A 209 -7.97 0.81 -21.08
CA PRO A 209 -9.02 1.48 -20.31
C PRO A 209 -10.18 2.01 -21.16
N ILE A 210 -9.87 2.52 -22.36
CA ILE A 210 -10.87 3.03 -23.30
C ILE A 210 -11.85 1.94 -23.78
N ASN A 211 -11.40 0.68 -23.90
CA ASN A 211 -12.28 -0.43 -24.29
C ASN A 211 -13.29 -0.76 -23.18
N SER A 212 -12.88 -0.70 -21.91
CA SER A 212 -13.79 -0.87 -20.78
C SER A 212 -14.76 0.31 -20.67
N PHE A 213 -14.26 1.54 -20.80
CA PHE A 213 -15.06 2.74 -20.66
C PHE A 213 -16.22 2.82 -21.66
N VAL A 214 -15.99 2.53 -22.95
CA VAL A 214 -17.04 2.62 -23.98
C VAL A 214 -18.17 1.61 -23.79
N VAL A 215 -17.93 0.51 -23.08
CA VAL A 215 -18.96 -0.44 -22.68
C VAL A 215 -19.74 0.11 -21.49
N SER A 216 -19.03 0.60 -20.48
CA SER A 216 -19.62 1.11 -19.24
C SER A 216 -20.46 2.36 -19.47
N MET A 217 -20.04 3.31 -20.30
CA MET A 217 -20.83 4.51 -20.61
C MET A 217 -22.17 4.18 -21.27
N CYS A 218 -22.24 3.13 -22.10
CA CYS A 218 -23.50 2.67 -22.67
C CYS A 218 -24.48 2.19 -21.60
N GLY A 219 -23.96 1.65 -20.50
CA GLY A 219 -24.74 1.15 -19.38
C GLY A 219 -25.49 2.22 -18.62
N ASN A 220 -24.93 3.43 -18.49
CA ASN A 220 -25.57 4.55 -17.80
C ASN A 220 -26.50 5.38 -18.73
N GLY A 221 -26.43 5.13 -20.04
CA GLY A 221 -26.87 6.09 -21.06
C GLY A 221 -25.76 7.14 -21.30
N ILE A 222 -25.63 7.63 -22.54
CA ILE A 222 -24.55 8.53 -22.92
C ILE A 222 -24.96 9.98 -22.69
N ASP A 223 -24.31 10.65 -21.75
CA ASP A 223 -24.48 12.06 -21.45
C ASP A 223 -23.26 12.92 -21.86
N ASP A 224 -23.30 14.22 -21.55
CA ASP A 224 -22.20 15.14 -21.85
C ASP A 224 -20.94 14.87 -21.00
N THR A 225 -21.10 14.31 -19.80
CA THR A 225 -20.01 13.90 -18.91
C THR A 225 -19.26 12.72 -19.53
N ASP A 226 -19.96 11.71 -20.01
CA ASP A 226 -19.36 10.55 -20.68
C ASP A 226 -18.56 10.98 -21.91
N MET A 227 -19.13 11.89 -22.71
CA MET A 227 -18.46 12.43 -23.90
C MET A 227 -17.22 13.24 -23.53
N ALA A 228 -17.26 14.01 -22.44
CA ALA A 228 -16.10 14.73 -21.94
C ALA A 228 -15.00 13.77 -21.48
N ILE A 229 -15.34 12.69 -20.77
CA ILE A 229 -14.40 11.65 -20.35
C ILE A 229 -13.77 10.97 -21.58
N LEU A 230 -14.58 10.54 -22.56
CA LEU A 230 -14.10 9.90 -23.78
C LEU A 230 -13.08 10.78 -24.51
N ARG A 231 -13.44 12.04 -24.77
CA ARG A 231 -12.54 13.01 -25.43
C ARG A 231 -11.25 13.21 -24.64
N ARG A 232 -11.34 13.23 -23.31
CA ARG A 232 -10.17 13.39 -22.43
C ARG A 232 -9.24 12.19 -22.48
N MET A 233 -9.77 10.97 -22.46
CA MET A 233 -8.97 9.75 -22.64
C MET A 233 -8.22 9.79 -23.98
N LEU A 234 -8.90 10.18 -25.06
CA LEU A 234 -8.28 10.34 -26.39
C LEU A 234 -7.19 11.42 -26.39
N GLN A 235 -7.42 12.57 -25.73
CA GLN A 235 -6.42 13.64 -25.58
C GLN A 235 -5.19 13.19 -24.78
N GLN A 236 -5.38 12.31 -23.80
CA GLN A 236 -4.29 11.72 -22.99
C GLN A 236 -3.59 10.54 -23.70
N GLY A 237 -3.91 10.28 -24.97
CA GLY A 237 -3.21 9.29 -25.79
C GLY A 237 -3.84 7.90 -25.81
N ALA A 238 -5.09 7.74 -25.37
CA ALA A 238 -5.84 6.51 -25.61
C ALA A 238 -5.92 6.24 -27.13
N SER A 239 -5.41 5.09 -27.55
CA SER A 239 -5.38 4.73 -28.96
C SER A 239 -6.68 4.06 -29.40
N ILE A 240 -7.37 4.66 -30.37
CA ILE A 240 -8.56 4.08 -31.00
C ILE A 240 -8.26 2.81 -31.81
N SER A 241 -6.99 2.56 -32.13
CA SER A 241 -6.54 1.36 -32.84
C SER A 241 -5.97 0.29 -31.90
N ALA A 242 -5.87 0.56 -30.59
CA ALA A 242 -5.48 -0.46 -29.63
C ALA A 242 -6.54 -1.56 -29.58
N VAL A 243 -6.08 -2.80 -29.46
CA VAL A 243 -6.93 -3.98 -29.32
C VAL A 243 -6.76 -4.56 -27.92
N ASP A 244 -7.84 -5.09 -27.36
CA ASP A 244 -7.77 -5.92 -26.15
C ASP A 244 -7.25 -7.34 -26.48
N GLY A 245 -7.13 -8.19 -25.46
CA GLY A 245 -6.68 -9.58 -25.60
C GLY A 245 -7.61 -10.46 -26.45
N GLY A 246 -8.81 -9.99 -26.77
CA GLY A 246 -9.72 -10.62 -27.74
C GLY A 246 -9.55 -10.11 -29.18
N GLY A 247 -8.65 -9.16 -29.41
CA GLY A 247 -8.45 -8.52 -30.72
C GLY A 247 -9.45 -7.41 -31.04
N TRP A 248 -10.24 -6.96 -30.05
CA TRP A 248 -11.29 -5.97 -30.26
C TRP A 248 -10.80 -4.56 -29.95
N ARG A 249 -11.11 -3.59 -30.81
CA ARG A 249 -10.89 -2.16 -30.53
C ARG A 249 -12.07 -1.59 -29.74
N ALA A 250 -11.89 -0.40 -29.18
CA ALA A 250 -12.96 0.34 -28.50
C ALA A 250 -14.23 0.49 -29.38
N ILE A 251 -14.09 0.82 -30.67
CA ILE A 251 -15.24 0.93 -31.57
C ILE A 251 -15.97 -0.40 -31.75
N ASP A 252 -15.24 -1.51 -31.76
CA ASP A 252 -15.84 -2.82 -31.96
C ASP A 252 -16.63 -3.24 -30.72
N ARG A 253 -16.10 -2.97 -29.52
CA ARG A 253 -16.79 -3.16 -28.23
C ARG A 253 -18.05 -2.30 -28.12
N PHE A 254 -17.95 -1.03 -28.52
CA PHE A 254 -19.10 -0.12 -28.54
C PHE A 254 -20.22 -0.67 -29.44
N ASN A 255 -19.88 -1.07 -30.67
CA ASN A 255 -20.84 -1.62 -31.62
C ASN A 255 -21.43 -2.97 -31.17
N GLU A 256 -20.65 -3.80 -30.47
CA GLU A 256 -21.13 -5.04 -29.84
C GLU A 256 -22.25 -4.75 -28.83
N VAL A 257 -22.08 -3.75 -27.96
CA VAL A 257 -23.09 -3.32 -26.99
C VAL A 257 -24.37 -2.83 -27.66
N LEU A 258 -24.27 -2.10 -28.78
CA LEU A 258 -25.44 -1.71 -29.58
C LEU A 258 -26.23 -2.91 -30.12
N GLY A 259 -25.57 -4.06 -30.30
CA GLY A 259 -26.21 -5.32 -30.67
C GLY A 259 -27.01 -5.97 -29.53
N TRP A 260 -26.60 -5.72 -28.28
CA TRP A 260 -27.15 -6.34 -27.08
C TRP A 260 -28.52 -5.77 -26.70
N GLY A 261 -29.39 -6.63 -26.17
CA GLY A 261 -30.76 -6.25 -25.83
C GLY A 261 -30.86 -5.16 -24.76
N TRP A 262 -29.91 -5.09 -23.82
CA TRP A 262 -29.86 -4.04 -22.81
C TRP A 262 -29.28 -2.74 -23.38
N GLY A 263 -28.21 -2.79 -24.19
CA GLY A 263 -27.59 -1.61 -24.79
C GLY A 263 -28.56 -0.86 -25.70
N LYS A 264 -29.35 -1.58 -26.51
CA LYS A 264 -30.45 -1.01 -27.30
C LYS A 264 -31.48 -0.27 -26.46
N ARG A 265 -31.78 -0.75 -25.25
CA ARG A 265 -32.74 -0.11 -24.34
C ARG A 265 -32.12 1.11 -23.66
N ALA A 266 -30.89 0.99 -23.18
CA ALA A 266 -30.18 2.07 -22.50
C ALA A 266 -29.96 3.29 -23.42
N LEU A 267 -29.74 3.05 -24.71
CA LEU A 267 -29.43 4.08 -25.71
C LEU A 267 -30.61 4.44 -26.62
N ALA A 268 -31.83 3.99 -26.29
CA ALA A 268 -33.00 4.31 -27.08
C ALA A 268 -33.23 5.84 -27.13
N GLY A 269 -33.25 6.40 -28.34
CA GLY A 269 -33.43 7.85 -28.55
C GLY A 269 -32.16 8.70 -28.41
N GLN A 270 -30.98 8.07 -28.34
CA GLN A 270 -29.68 8.75 -28.24
C GLN A 270 -28.86 8.63 -29.55
N ASP A 271 -29.53 8.56 -30.70
CA ASP A 271 -28.90 8.30 -32.01
C ASP A 271 -27.77 9.29 -32.33
N ASP A 272 -27.95 10.57 -31.99
CA ASP A 272 -26.93 11.61 -32.21
C ASP A 272 -25.66 11.35 -31.39
N LYS A 273 -25.80 10.93 -30.13
CA LYS A 273 -24.68 10.60 -29.24
C LYS A 273 -23.97 9.33 -29.68
N VAL A 274 -24.72 8.32 -30.12
CA VAL A 274 -24.18 7.08 -30.68
C VAL A 274 -23.33 7.38 -31.92
N ALA A 275 -23.84 8.21 -32.83
CA ALA A 275 -23.11 8.63 -34.02
C ALA A 275 -21.83 9.41 -33.66
N GLU A 276 -21.89 10.28 -32.66
CA GLU A 276 -20.74 11.04 -32.18
C GLU A 276 -19.64 10.15 -31.61
N VAL A 277 -19.99 9.16 -30.77
CA VAL A 277 -19.03 8.17 -30.24
C VAL A 277 -18.38 7.39 -31.38
N GLN A 278 -19.17 6.92 -32.35
CA GLN A 278 -18.65 6.22 -33.52
C GLN A 278 -17.68 7.09 -34.32
N GLU A 279 -17.97 8.38 -34.51
CA GLU A 279 -17.06 9.30 -35.19
C GLU A 279 -15.73 9.46 -34.43
N LEU A 280 -15.78 9.65 -33.10
CA LEU A 280 -14.60 9.80 -32.26
C LEU A 280 -13.70 8.56 -32.24
N LEU A 281 -14.30 7.37 -32.32
CA LEU A 281 -13.57 6.10 -32.27
C LEU A 281 -13.15 5.57 -33.66
N THR A 282 -13.58 6.23 -34.75
CA THR A 282 -13.21 5.82 -36.11
C THR A 282 -11.91 6.51 -36.54
N PRO A 283 -10.89 5.77 -37.00
CA PRO A 283 -9.67 6.37 -37.54
C PRO A 283 -9.99 7.30 -38.71
N LYS A 284 -9.58 8.57 -38.60
CA LYS A 284 -9.58 9.50 -39.72
C LYS A 284 -8.30 9.25 -40.51
N GLY A 285 -8.45 8.81 -41.77
CA GLY A 285 -7.34 8.44 -42.67
C GLY A 285 -6.46 9.62 -43.08
#